data_AF-A0A3F2S3W3-F1
#
_entry.id   AF-A0A3F2S3W3-F1
#
_cell.length_a   1.000
_cell.length_b   1.000
_cell.length_c   1.000
_cell.angle_alpha   90.00
_cell.angle_beta   90.00
_cell.angle_gamma   90.00
#
_symmetry.space_group_name_H-M   'P 1'
#
loop_
_entity.id
_entity.type
_entity.pdbx_description
1 polymer ?
#
loop_
_entity_poly.entity_id
_entity_poly.type
_entity_poly.pdbx_seq_one_letter_code
_entity_poly.pdbx_strand_id
1 'polypeptide(L)'
;MQAIAEIEKNREDRRRAMAKAKRERERESLMNEKLGHPGDVDFQRMIKTFREQNKDKSRPHTAEDNTKITICVRKRPVNAKEVKKHDYDAITCLNPMAIVHDCKLKVDGITKYLDSNAFNFDHTFDENATNESVYKYTALPLIKFIFHAGGHATVFAYGQTGSGKTHTMQGIQSQIAADVFAQADEFTKRGYPLDICVSFFEIYGGRCQDLLHRQVLTIREDGAGEVQIVDLEEVQPQNTDELLQVIEKGNSLRTTHATEVNDVSSRSHCICQINLREKGTGRVHGKLSLIDLAGSERGEDTKNHNRQRRLESAEINRSLLALKECFRALDSGGRNTHIPFRASKLTQVLKDSFVNAKARTVMIAAVSPCASSSDHTLNTLRYADRVKEKHVSADAFNEGNAESDAVDVDDVQFEEGKRSGDDIHENDYPEEARQGVVQTLYEEQETLLNTHMTAIQENAELLTEEGAMLADIQNDASGDAANTEQYISRLEEILAQKAQTISTLRRQLATFRQHLEGEEQAVQTPSRKVVRGGH
;
A
#
# COMPACT_ATOMS: atom_id res chain seq x y z
N MET A 1 -0.95 0.74 -57.49
CA MET A 1 -0.04 -0.38 -57.17
C MET A 1 1.06 -0.02 -56.15
N GLN A 2 1.82 1.08 -56.30
CA GLN A 2 2.88 1.44 -55.32
C GLN A 2 2.34 1.75 -53.91
N ALA A 3 1.27 2.54 -53.79
CA ALA A 3 0.67 2.87 -52.49
C ALA A 3 0.11 1.63 -51.76
N ILE A 4 -0.43 0.66 -52.50
CA ILE A 4 -0.92 -0.62 -51.96
C ILE A 4 0.25 -1.46 -51.44
N ALA A 5 1.32 -1.58 -52.22
CA ALA A 5 2.53 -2.30 -51.81
C ALA A 5 3.21 -1.64 -50.60
N GLU A 6 3.13 -0.32 -50.47
CA GLU A 6 3.67 0.42 -49.33
C GLU A 6 2.83 0.22 -48.05
N ILE A 7 1.50 0.22 -48.16
CA ILE A 7 0.59 -0.13 -47.05
C ILE A 7 0.80 -1.59 -46.62
N GLU A 8 0.93 -2.52 -47.56
CA GLU A 8 1.15 -3.94 -47.28
C GLU A 8 2.51 -4.18 -46.63
N LYS A 9 3.57 -3.51 -47.11
CA LYS A 9 4.89 -3.51 -46.48
C LYS A 9 4.85 -2.94 -45.07
N ASN A 10 4.14 -1.83 -44.84
CA ASN A 10 3.98 -1.25 -43.49
C ASN A 10 3.22 -2.19 -42.55
N ARG A 11 2.20 -2.92 -43.05
CA ARG A 11 1.47 -3.94 -42.27
C ARG A 11 2.38 -5.12 -41.93
N GLU A 12 3.17 -5.61 -42.88
CA GLU A 12 4.16 -6.67 -42.64
C GLU A 12 5.23 -6.24 -41.64
N ASP A 13 5.76 -5.03 -41.76
CA ASP A 13 6.77 -4.49 -40.86
C ASP A 13 6.22 -4.33 -39.44
N ARG A 14 4.97 -3.87 -39.27
CA ARG A 14 4.27 -3.85 -37.97
C ARG A 14 4.09 -5.27 -37.39
N ARG A 15 3.67 -6.24 -38.21
CA ARG A 15 3.52 -7.64 -37.77
C ARG A 15 4.87 -8.24 -37.34
N ARG A 16 5.94 -7.99 -38.11
CA ARG A 16 7.30 -8.42 -37.77
C ARG A 16 7.80 -7.75 -36.48
N ALA A 17 7.54 -6.46 -36.31
CA ALA A 17 7.89 -5.71 -35.10
C ALA A 17 7.15 -6.24 -33.87
N MET A 18 5.84 -6.46 -33.96
CA MET A 18 5.05 -7.06 -32.87
C MET A 18 5.51 -8.49 -32.53
N ALA A 19 5.79 -9.32 -33.54
CA ALA A 19 6.29 -10.68 -33.32
C ALA A 19 7.68 -10.67 -32.66
N LYS A 20 8.56 -9.74 -33.04
CA LYS A 20 9.86 -9.53 -32.40
C LYS A 20 9.70 -9.09 -30.94
N ALA A 21 8.87 -8.08 -30.68
CA ALA A 21 8.59 -7.58 -29.34
C ALA A 21 8.00 -8.68 -28.43
N LYS A 22 7.10 -9.51 -28.96
CA LYS A 22 6.55 -10.66 -28.24
C LYS A 22 7.63 -11.66 -27.84
N ARG A 23 8.51 -12.05 -28.78
CA ARG A 23 9.64 -12.96 -28.49
C ARG A 23 10.62 -12.39 -27.47
N GLU A 24 10.86 -11.08 -27.53
CA GLU A 24 11.72 -10.39 -26.56
C GLU A 24 11.10 -10.38 -25.16
N ARG A 25 9.81 -10.07 -25.05
CA ARG A 25 9.05 -10.15 -23.78
C ARG A 25 9.06 -11.56 -23.19
N GLU A 26 8.84 -12.59 -24.00
CA GLU A 26 8.90 -14.00 -23.56
C GLU A 26 10.28 -14.38 -23.05
N ARG A 27 11.34 -13.94 -23.75
CA ARG A 27 12.73 -14.19 -23.34
C ARG A 27 13.06 -13.48 -22.02
N GLU A 28 12.65 -12.23 -21.87
CA GLU A 28 12.87 -11.46 -20.64
C GLU A 28 12.08 -12.06 -19.47
N SER A 29 10.84 -12.48 -19.71
CA SER A 29 10.00 -13.14 -18.69
C SER A 29 10.68 -14.41 -18.16
N LEU A 30 11.16 -15.28 -19.07
CA LEU A 30 11.89 -16.48 -18.68
C LEU A 30 13.21 -16.17 -17.93
N MET A 31 13.88 -15.08 -18.29
CA MET A 31 15.09 -14.64 -17.60
C MET A 31 14.78 -14.14 -16.19
N ASN A 32 13.74 -13.31 -16.03
CA ASN A 32 13.29 -12.79 -14.75
C ASN A 32 12.82 -13.92 -13.82
N GLU A 33 12.11 -14.91 -14.34
CA GLU A 33 11.75 -16.13 -13.60
C GLU A 33 12.97 -16.89 -13.09
N LYS A 34 13.99 -17.09 -13.94
CA LYS A 34 15.25 -17.74 -13.54
C LYS A 34 16.02 -16.96 -12.47
N LEU A 35 15.90 -15.64 -12.45
CA LEU A 35 16.49 -14.77 -11.45
C LEU A 35 15.65 -14.65 -10.17
N GLY A 36 14.48 -15.29 -10.10
CA GLY A 36 13.59 -15.23 -8.94
C GLY A 36 12.76 -13.95 -8.85
N HIS A 37 12.60 -13.24 -9.97
CA HIS A 37 11.81 -12.01 -10.10
C HIS A 37 10.65 -12.17 -11.10
N PRO A 38 9.78 -13.18 -10.97
CA PRO A 38 8.63 -13.35 -11.84
C PRO A 38 7.69 -12.14 -11.75
N GLY A 39 6.99 -11.83 -12.84
CA GLY A 39 6.04 -10.73 -12.87
C GLY A 39 5.85 -10.16 -14.27
N ASP A 40 5.17 -9.02 -14.33
CA ASP A 40 4.92 -8.32 -15.58
C ASP A 40 6.20 -7.62 -16.09
N VAL A 41 6.77 -8.14 -17.17
CA VAL A 41 8.04 -7.66 -17.71
C VAL A 41 8.02 -6.19 -18.14
N ASP A 42 6.88 -5.68 -18.60
CA ASP A 42 6.80 -4.29 -19.07
C ASP A 42 6.84 -3.35 -17.86
N PHE A 43 6.08 -3.64 -16.80
CA PHE A 43 6.11 -2.87 -15.56
C PHE A 43 7.47 -2.97 -14.86
N GLN A 44 8.03 -4.17 -14.75
CA GLN A 44 9.36 -4.38 -14.16
C GLN A 44 10.43 -3.60 -14.92
N ARG A 45 10.38 -3.55 -16.26
CA ARG A 45 11.30 -2.77 -17.08
C ARG A 45 11.16 -1.28 -16.80
N MET A 46 9.93 -0.75 -16.81
CA MET A 46 9.69 0.67 -16.51
C MET A 46 10.19 1.06 -15.12
N ILE A 47 9.94 0.22 -14.10
CA ILE A 47 10.39 0.45 -12.73
C ILE A 47 11.92 0.39 -12.65
N LYS A 48 12.55 -0.58 -13.31
CA LYS A 48 14.00 -0.71 -13.35
C LYS A 48 14.65 0.52 -14.00
N THR A 49 14.14 0.97 -15.12
CA THR A 49 14.60 2.21 -15.79
C THR A 49 14.46 3.41 -14.87
N PHE A 50 13.32 3.55 -14.19
CA PHE A 50 13.12 4.61 -13.19
C PHE A 50 14.18 4.55 -12.08
N ARG A 51 14.43 3.37 -11.50
CA ARG A 51 15.42 3.18 -10.43
C ARG A 51 16.84 3.54 -10.88
N GLU A 52 17.22 3.13 -12.08
CA GLU A 52 18.54 3.42 -12.66
C GLU A 52 18.74 4.93 -12.88
N GLN A 53 17.73 5.62 -13.41
CA GLN A 53 17.76 7.08 -13.64
C GLN A 53 17.80 7.90 -12.35
N ASN A 54 17.29 7.35 -11.24
CA ASN A 54 17.11 8.09 -9.97
C ASN A 54 18.05 7.62 -8.84
N LYS A 55 19.00 6.72 -9.13
CA LYS A 55 19.88 6.10 -8.12
C LYS A 55 20.63 7.12 -7.26
N ASP A 56 21.09 8.21 -7.86
CA ASP A 56 21.89 9.24 -7.18
C ASP A 56 21.07 10.20 -6.30
N LYS A 57 19.73 10.07 -6.30
CA LYS A 57 18.85 10.90 -5.44
C LYS A 57 18.82 10.43 -3.99
N SER A 58 19.29 9.21 -3.70
CA SER A 58 19.33 8.67 -2.33
C SER A 58 20.42 9.34 -1.50
N ARG A 59 20.07 9.77 -0.29
CA ARG A 59 20.96 10.45 0.66
C ARG A 59 21.28 9.54 1.85
N PRO A 60 22.45 9.69 2.50
CA PRO A 60 22.75 8.96 3.72
C PRO A 60 21.80 9.34 4.87
N HIS A 61 21.56 8.41 5.79
CA HIS A 61 20.78 8.67 7.01
C HIS A 61 21.56 9.55 7.98
N THR A 62 20.88 10.53 8.57
CA THR A 62 21.42 11.46 9.57
C THR A 62 20.70 11.29 10.89
N ALA A 63 21.40 11.35 12.02
CA ALA A 63 20.74 11.40 13.32
C ALA A 63 20.27 12.83 13.59
N GLU A 64 18.96 13.08 13.62
CA GLU A 64 18.42 14.37 14.05
C GLU A 64 18.07 14.33 15.53
N ASP A 65 18.70 15.20 16.32
CA ASP A 65 18.64 15.13 17.78
C ASP A 65 17.46 15.90 18.42
N ASN A 66 16.61 16.58 17.64
CA ASN A 66 15.66 17.56 18.22
C ASN A 66 14.23 17.57 17.68
N THR A 67 13.80 16.58 16.90
CA THR A 67 12.41 16.47 16.47
C THR A 67 11.56 15.77 17.54
N LYS A 68 10.36 16.33 17.82
CA LYS A 68 9.40 15.72 18.77
C LYS A 68 8.81 14.43 18.21
N ILE A 69 8.56 14.41 16.90
CA ILE A 69 8.05 13.26 16.16
C ILE A 69 8.97 13.02 14.97
N THR A 70 9.41 11.77 14.80
CA THR A 70 10.19 11.32 13.65
C THR A 70 9.40 10.26 12.90
N ILE A 71 9.25 10.41 11.59
CA ILE A 71 8.51 9.49 10.72
C ILE A 71 9.47 8.77 9.77
N CYS A 72 9.51 7.45 9.90
CA CYS A 72 10.35 6.57 9.10
C CYS A 72 9.50 5.61 8.28
N VAL A 73 9.96 5.25 7.09
CA VAL A 73 9.39 4.15 6.29
C VAL A 73 10.37 3.01 6.21
N ARG A 74 9.89 1.78 6.33
CA ARG A 74 10.70 0.58 6.09
C ARG A 74 10.03 -0.32 5.06
N LYS A 75 10.68 -0.50 3.91
CA LYS A 75 10.32 -1.50 2.90
C LYS A 75 10.98 -2.83 3.26
N ARG A 76 10.21 -3.92 3.29
CA ARG A 76 10.77 -5.28 3.41
C ARG A 76 11.09 -5.86 2.01
N PRO A 77 11.94 -6.89 1.91
CA PRO A 77 12.10 -7.63 0.66
C PRO A 77 10.84 -8.41 0.25
N VAL A 78 10.74 -8.71 -1.05
CA VAL A 78 9.73 -9.63 -1.59
C VAL A 78 9.99 -11.04 -1.04
N ASN A 79 8.96 -11.70 -0.51
CA ASN A 79 9.11 -13.03 0.08
C ASN A 79 8.86 -14.17 -0.92
N ALA A 80 9.26 -15.39 -0.55
CA ALA A 80 9.14 -16.56 -1.44
C ALA A 80 7.69 -16.88 -1.86
N LYS A 81 6.69 -16.54 -1.04
CA LYS A 81 5.27 -16.76 -1.39
C LYS A 81 4.80 -15.78 -2.45
N GLU A 82 5.27 -14.54 -2.40
CA GLU A 82 5.00 -13.48 -3.38
C GLU A 82 5.68 -13.79 -4.72
N VAL A 83 6.95 -14.20 -4.68
CA VAL A 83 7.68 -14.70 -5.85
C VAL A 83 6.89 -15.84 -6.51
N LYS A 84 6.42 -16.83 -5.73
CA LYS A 84 5.62 -17.94 -6.27
C LYS A 84 4.29 -17.50 -6.89
N LYS A 85 3.74 -16.35 -6.49
CA LYS A 85 2.52 -15.76 -7.05
C LYS A 85 2.80 -14.88 -8.29
N HIS A 86 4.04 -14.83 -8.78
CA HIS A 86 4.46 -13.93 -9.85
C HIS A 86 4.21 -12.45 -9.51
N ASP A 87 4.27 -12.11 -8.23
CA ASP A 87 4.18 -10.72 -7.77
C ASP A 87 5.57 -10.07 -7.81
N TYR A 88 5.61 -8.76 -7.98
CA TYR A 88 6.85 -8.03 -8.22
C TYR A 88 6.92 -6.74 -7.43
N ASP A 89 8.14 -6.26 -7.24
CA ASP A 89 8.44 -5.09 -6.44
C ASP A 89 8.07 -3.79 -7.19
N ALA A 90 7.07 -3.09 -6.67
CA ALA A 90 6.53 -1.84 -7.17
C ALA A 90 6.86 -0.63 -6.27
N ILE A 91 7.71 -0.80 -5.24
CA ILE A 91 8.03 0.27 -4.29
C ILE A 91 9.51 0.62 -4.37
N THR A 92 9.84 1.89 -4.50
CA THR A 92 11.23 2.37 -4.55
C THR A 92 11.51 3.28 -3.34
N CYS A 93 12.54 2.97 -2.56
CA CYS A 93 13.01 3.81 -1.46
C CYS A 93 14.34 4.47 -1.86
N LEU A 94 14.36 5.80 -1.89
CA LEU A 94 15.53 6.64 -2.17
C LEU A 94 15.63 7.65 -1.03
N ASN A 95 16.37 7.33 0.04
CA ASN A 95 16.29 8.07 1.30
C ASN A 95 16.44 9.59 1.10
N PRO A 96 15.49 10.41 1.61
CA PRO A 96 14.36 10.08 2.48
C PRO A 96 12.99 9.95 1.76
N MET A 97 12.97 9.59 0.48
CA MET A 97 11.75 9.39 -0.31
C MET A 97 11.32 7.92 -0.41
N ALA A 98 10.01 7.68 -0.30
CA ALA A 98 9.37 6.41 -0.65
C ALA A 98 8.40 6.64 -1.81
N ILE A 99 8.50 5.82 -2.85
CA ILE A 99 7.79 5.99 -4.13
C ILE A 99 7.01 4.72 -4.41
N VAL A 100 5.71 4.85 -4.64
CA VAL A 100 4.82 3.76 -5.04
C VAL A 100 4.59 3.86 -6.54
N HIS A 101 4.94 2.82 -7.29
CA HIS A 101 4.69 2.71 -8.73
C HIS A 101 3.36 1.98 -8.97
N ASP A 102 2.28 2.74 -9.11
CA ASP A 102 0.97 2.16 -9.42
C ASP A 102 0.93 1.75 -10.90
N CYS A 103 0.79 0.45 -11.14
CA CYS A 103 0.96 -0.16 -12.46
C CYS A 103 -0.39 -0.18 -13.20
N LYS A 104 -0.61 0.81 -14.08
CA LYS A 104 -1.91 1.06 -14.72
C LYS A 104 -1.89 0.82 -16.22
N LEU A 105 -3.10 0.62 -16.76
CA LEU A 105 -3.38 0.63 -18.19
C LEU A 105 -4.08 1.94 -18.55
N LYS A 106 -3.71 2.53 -19.69
CA LYS A 106 -4.43 3.69 -20.25
C LYS A 106 -5.86 3.28 -20.64
N VAL A 107 -6.66 4.28 -21.03
CA VAL A 107 -8.06 4.11 -21.46
C VAL A 107 -8.19 3.13 -22.64
N ASP A 108 -7.14 2.99 -23.46
CA ASP A 108 -7.08 2.00 -24.55
C ASP A 108 -7.00 0.53 -24.08
N GLY A 109 -6.82 0.28 -22.78
CA GLY A 109 -6.73 -1.05 -22.18
C GLY A 109 -5.47 -1.84 -22.53
N ILE A 110 -4.51 -1.25 -23.24
CA ILE A 110 -3.33 -1.94 -23.78
C ILE A 110 -2.04 -1.22 -23.36
N THR A 111 -2.02 0.10 -23.39
CA THR A 111 -0.82 0.87 -23.09
C THR A 111 -0.60 0.92 -21.60
N LYS A 112 0.48 0.26 -21.14
CA LYS A 112 0.91 0.28 -19.74
C LYS A 112 1.64 1.58 -19.41
N TYR A 113 1.41 2.11 -18.22
CA TYR A 113 2.15 3.24 -17.68
C TYR A 113 2.29 3.13 -16.16
N LEU A 114 3.25 3.86 -15.59
CA LEU A 114 3.44 3.95 -14.15
C LEU A 114 2.85 5.26 -13.65
N ASP A 115 1.91 5.19 -12.71
CA ASP A 115 1.46 6.33 -11.92
C ASP A 115 2.25 6.34 -10.59
N SER A 116 3.33 7.12 -10.56
CA SER A 116 4.30 7.08 -9.47
C SER A 116 4.00 8.15 -8.41
N ASN A 117 3.67 7.72 -7.20
CA ASN A 117 3.37 8.61 -6.08
C ASN A 117 4.57 8.66 -5.13
N ALA A 118 5.20 9.82 -4.98
CA ALA A 118 6.36 10.03 -4.13
C ALA A 118 5.97 10.70 -2.80
N PHE A 119 6.54 10.21 -1.70
CA PHE A 119 6.34 10.71 -0.35
C PHE A 119 7.70 10.95 0.31
N ASN A 120 7.85 12.06 1.04
CA ASN A 120 9.11 12.45 1.66
C ASN A 120 9.04 12.30 3.18
N PHE A 121 9.92 11.51 3.78
CA PHE A 121 9.93 11.21 5.23
C PHE A 121 11.20 11.73 5.91
N ASP A 122 11.45 11.35 7.16
CA ASP A 122 12.72 11.68 7.83
C ASP A 122 13.76 10.63 7.46
N HIS A 123 13.35 9.35 7.46
CA HIS A 123 14.15 8.23 6.97
C HIS A 123 13.31 7.27 6.14
N THR A 124 13.87 6.74 5.05
CA THR A 124 13.31 5.60 4.33
C THR A 124 14.35 4.51 4.18
N PHE A 125 14.03 3.33 4.67
CA PHE A 125 14.86 2.15 4.64
C PHE A 125 14.40 1.23 3.51
N ASP A 126 15.31 0.91 2.60
CA ASP A 126 15.06 -0.02 1.50
C ASP A 126 15.05 -1.48 1.96
N GLU A 127 14.85 -2.40 1.02
CA GLU A 127 14.83 -3.84 1.28
C GLU A 127 16.15 -4.42 1.82
N ASN A 128 17.26 -3.69 1.70
CA ASN A 128 18.59 -4.12 2.14
C ASN A 128 18.89 -3.66 3.57
N ALA A 129 18.06 -2.80 4.15
CA ALA A 129 18.26 -2.25 5.48
C ALA A 129 18.04 -3.30 6.59
N THR A 130 19.10 -3.48 7.40
CA THR A 130 19.09 -4.39 8.55
C THR A 130 18.32 -3.81 9.74
N ASN A 131 17.92 -4.67 10.68
CA ASN A 131 17.31 -4.23 11.95
C ASN A 131 18.25 -3.30 12.74
N GLU A 132 19.55 -3.54 12.69
CA GLU A 132 20.58 -2.70 13.33
C GLU A 132 20.61 -1.29 12.73
N SER A 133 20.58 -1.18 11.41
CA SER A 133 20.53 0.12 10.72
C SER A 133 19.26 0.89 11.10
N VAL A 134 18.11 0.23 11.06
CA VAL A 134 16.83 0.84 11.48
C VAL A 134 16.92 1.29 12.93
N TYR A 135 17.38 0.44 13.85
CA TYR A 135 17.54 0.75 15.26
C TYR A 135 18.40 1.99 15.51
N LYS A 136 19.56 2.05 14.84
CA LYS A 136 20.55 3.14 14.98
C LYS A 136 19.97 4.52 14.70
N TYR A 137 19.09 4.64 13.70
CA TYR A 137 18.49 5.91 13.27
C TYR A 137 17.06 6.12 13.82
N THR A 138 16.54 5.21 14.65
CA THR A 138 15.20 5.34 15.23
C THR A 138 15.22 5.30 16.76
N ALA A 139 15.44 4.14 17.36
CA ALA A 139 15.30 3.95 18.80
C ALA A 139 16.55 4.33 19.60
N LEU A 140 17.76 4.20 19.03
CA LEU A 140 19.00 4.51 19.74
C LEU A 140 19.06 5.97 20.26
N PRO A 141 18.69 7.01 19.48
CA PRO A 141 18.61 8.38 20.00
C PRO A 141 17.62 8.52 21.17
N LEU A 142 16.54 7.73 21.18
CA LEU A 142 15.55 7.75 22.24
C LEU A 142 16.06 7.13 23.55
N ILE A 143 16.93 6.11 23.48
CA ILE A 143 17.61 5.57 24.66
C ILE A 143 18.42 6.66 25.34
N LYS A 144 19.24 7.39 24.59
CA LYS A 144 20.01 8.52 25.14
C LYS A 144 19.07 9.57 25.76
N PHE A 145 17.95 9.86 25.10
CA PHE A 145 16.97 10.81 25.59
C PHE A 145 16.35 10.42 26.94
N ILE A 146 15.90 9.18 27.13
CA ILE A 146 15.27 8.76 28.39
C ILE A 146 16.26 8.77 29.56
N PHE A 147 17.53 8.45 29.32
CA PHE A 147 18.57 8.46 30.34
C PHE A 147 19.01 9.89 30.69
N HIS A 148 19.25 10.76 29.71
CA HIS A 148 19.80 12.10 29.98
C HIS A 148 18.75 13.17 30.30
N ALA A 149 17.61 13.16 29.61
CA ALA A 149 16.59 14.21 29.76
C ALA A 149 15.47 13.85 30.77
N GLY A 150 15.39 12.56 31.15
CA GLY A 150 14.34 12.03 32.01
C GLY A 150 12.95 12.19 31.38
N GLY A 151 12.81 11.72 30.13
CA GLY A 151 11.62 11.91 29.29
C GLY A 151 10.88 10.62 28.94
N HIS A 152 9.84 10.77 28.13
CA HIS A 152 9.02 9.68 27.62
C HIS A 152 9.34 9.45 26.14
N ALA A 153 9.86 8.29 25.81
CA ALA A 153 10.13 7.89 24.44
C ALA A 153 9.07 6.88 23.96
N THR A 154 8.66 6.98 22.71
CA THR A 154 7.75 5.99 22.10
C THR A 154 8.23 5.62 20.71
N VAL A 155 8.28 4.32 20.41
CA VAL A 155 8.48 3.80 19.06
C VAL A 155 7.27 2.96 18.71
N PHE A 156 6.59 3.27 17.61
CA PHE A 156 5.50 2.42 17.13
C PHE A 156 5.68 2.00 15.67
N ALA A 157 5.40 0.73 15.40
CA ALA A 157 5.39 0.17 14.05
C ALA A 157 3.96 0.13 13.51
N TYR A 158 3.75 0.67 12.30
CA TYR A 158 2.45 0.80 11.64
C TYR A 158 2.50 0.27 10.20
N GLY A 159 1.39 -0.25 9.69
CA GLY A 159 1.26 -0.76 8.32
C GLY A 159 0.42 -2.03 8.24
N GLN A 160 0.19 -2.52 7.01
CA GLN A 160 -0.64 -3.72 6.78
C GLN A 160 -0.07 -4.98 7.42
N THR A 161 -0.90 -6.01 7.58
CA THR A 161 -0.45 -7.35 7.93
C THR A 161 0.56 -7.88 6.92
N GLY A 162 1.61 -8.51 7.44
CA GLY A 162 2.72 -9.01 6.64
C GLY A 162 3.70 -7.95 6.14
N SER A 163 3.58 -6.66 6.50
CA SER A 163 4.54 -5.62 6.06
C SER A 163 5.87 -5.62 6.82
N GLY A 164 5.98 -6.38 7.91
CA GLY A 164 7.22 -6.50 8.70
C GLY A 164 7.26 -5.69 10.01
N LYS A 165 6.10 -5.23 10.50
CA LYS A 165 5.99 -4.52 11.81
C LYS A 165 6.62 -5.30 12.97
N THR A 166 6.14 -6.51 13.22
CA THR A 166 6.61 -7.38 14.31
C THR A 166 8.09 -7.74 14.17
N HIS A 167 8.54 -8.07 12.95
CA HIS A 167 9.95 -8.34 12.67
C HIS A 167 10.85 -7.13 12.99
N THR A 168 10.39 -5.92 12.65
CA THR A 168 11.09 -4.68 12.96
C THR A 168 11.12 -4.42 14.46
N MET A 169 9.97 -4.56 15.13
CA MET A 169 9.86 -4.29 16.56
C MET A 169 10.69 -5.26 17.40
N GLN A 170 10.66 -6.56 17.07
CA GLN A 170 11.50 -7.56 17.74
C GLN A 170 12.99 -7.26 17.55
N GLY A 171 13.40 -6.89 16.33
CA GLY A 171 14.78 -6.47 16.07
C GLY A 171 15.22 -5.27 16.89
N ILE A 172 14.34 -4.28 17.04
CA ILE A 172 14.60 -3.09 17.88
C ILE A 172 14.67 -3.47 19.36
N GLN A 173 13.73 -4.29 19.85
CA GLN A 173 13.70 -4.75 21.22
C GLN A 173 14.99 -5.49 21.62
N SER A 174 15.52 -6.35 20.75
CA SER A 174 16.77 -7.06 20.99
C SER A 174 17.97 -6.13 21.14
N GLN A 175 18.07 -5.10 20.29
CA GLN A 175 19.15 -4.11 20.36
C GLN A 175 19.05 -3.22 21.60
N ILE A 176 17.83 -2.81 21.96
CA ILE A 176 17.55 -2.00 23.15
C ILE A 176 18.01 -2.70 24.43
N ALA A 177 17.83 -4.02 24.53
CA ALA A 177 18.19 -4.74 25.73
C ALA A 177 19.67 -4.59 26.09
N ALA A 178 20.56 -4.62 25.09
CA ALA A 178 21.98 -4.42 25.30
C ALA A 178 22.32 -2.97 25.70
N ASP A 179 21.77 -1.99 24.97
CA ASP A 179 22.12 -0.58 25.18
C ASP A 179 21.55 0.01 26.47
N VAL A 180 20.36 -0.43 26.90
CA VAL A 180 19.74 0.07 28.14
C VAL A 180 20.58 -0.32 29.37
N PHE A 181 21.09 -1.55 29.45
CA PHE A 181 21.96 -1.95 30.55
C PHE A 181 23.33 -1.26 30.48
N ALA A 182 23.91 -1.12 29.29
CA ALA A 182 25.16 -0.39 29.12
C ALA A 182 25.05 1.06 29.63
N GLN A 183 23.94 1.74 29.33
CA GLN A 183 23.65 3.09 29.82
C GLN A 183 23.38 3.12 31.33
N ALA A 184 22.63 2.15 31.87
CA ALA A 184 22.36 2.06 33.31
C ALA A 184 23.65 1.85 34.13
N ASP A 185 24.59 1.05 33.63
CA ASP A 185 25.90 0.85 34.24
C ASP A 185 26.73 2.14 34.24
N GLU A 186 26.68 2.91 33.15
CA GLU A 186 27.35 4.20 33.06
C GLU A 186 26.78 5.21 34.08
N PHE A 187 25.45 5.29 34.19
CA PHE A 187 24.77 6.15 35.16
C PHE A 187 25.05 5.74 36.60
N THR A 188 25.11 4.43 36.86
CA THR A 188 25.49 3.88 38.17
C THR A 188 26.91 4.31 38.55
N LYS A 189 27.88 4.23 37.62
CA LYS A 189 29.27 4.70 37.83
C LYS A 189 29.34 6.20 38.12
N ARG A 190 28.40 6.99 37.60
CA ARG A 190 28.27 8.43 37.85
C ARG A 190 27.53 8.78 39.15
N GLY A 191 27.06 7.79 39.92
CA GLY A 191 26.36 7.98 41.19
C GLY A 191 24.85 8.17 41.07
N TYR A 192 24.26 7.89 39.90
CA TYR A 192 22.81 7.96 39.66
C TYR A 192 22.26 6.58 39.29
N PRO A 193 22.23 5.62 40.23
CA PRO A 193 21.80 4.26 39.92
C PRO A 193 20.32 4.22 39.57
N LEU A 194 20.00 3.54 38.47
CA LEU A 194 18.64 3.34 37.97
C LEU A 194 18.31 1.84 37.93
N ASP A 195 17.10 1.49 38.35
CA ASP A 195 16.48 0.20 38.15
C ASP A 195 15.73 0.16 36.81
N ILE A 196 15.89 -0.93 36.07
CA ILE A 196 15.18 -1.18 34.82
C ILE A 196 13.98 -2.07 35.14
N CYS A 197 12.78 -1.59 34.87
CA CYS A 197 11.52 -2.30 35.09
C CYS A 197 10.79 -2.47 33.77
N VAL A 198 10.26 -3.66 33.49
CA VAL A 198 9.62 -3.98 32.22
C VAL A 198 8.21 -4.49 32.44
N SER A 199 7.27 -3.96 31.66
CA SER A 199 5.91 -4.47 31.57
C SER A 199 5.56 -4.78 30.12
N PHE A 200 4.71 -5.78 29.91
CA PHE A 200 4.33 -6.21 28.58
C PHE A 200 2.85 -6.56 28.56
N PHE A 201 2.07 -5.88 27.72
CA PHE A 201 0.64 -6.10 27.61
C PHE A 201 0.14 -5.92 26.18
N GLU A 202 -1.06 -6.41 25.91
CA GLU A 202 -1.72 -6.24 24.63
C GLU A 202 -3.13 -5.65 24.77
N ILE A 203 -3.57 -4.95 23.71
CA ILE A 203 -4.92 -4.47 23.55
C ILE A 203 -5.57 -5.25 22.41
N TYR A 204 -6.54 -6.10 22.76
CA TYR A 204 -7.25 -6.98 21.84
C TYR A 204 -8.76 -6.95 22.08
N GLY A 205 -9.54 -6.69 21.03
CA GLY A 205 -11.01 -6.69 21.11
C GLY A 205 -11.55 -5.78 22.21
N GLY A 206 -10.97 -4.59 22.39
CA GLY A 206 -11.37 -3.61 23.41
C GLY A 206 -11.00 -4.01 24.85
N ARG A 207 -10.25 -5.09 25.07
CA ARG A 207 -9.69 -5.51 26.36
C ARG A 207 -8.20 -5.25 26.40
N CYS A 208 -7.67 -5.00 27.60
CA CYS A 208 -6.24 -4.86 27.85
C CYS A 208 -5.83 -6.07 28.70
N GLN A 209 -4.73 -6.73 28.37
CA GLN A 209 -4.28 -7.94 29.06
C GLN A 209 -2.76 -7.93 29.24
N ASP A 210 -2.30 -8.22 30.45
CA ASP A 210 -0.90 -8.44 30.77
C ASP A 210 -0.42 -9.73 30.09
N LEU A 211 0.62 -9.62 29.26
CA LEU A 211 1.17 -10.77 28.56
C LEU A 211 2.05 -11.64 29.46
N LEU A 212 2.67 -11.09 30.50
CA LEU A 212 3.60 -11.81 31.38
C LEU A 212 2.87 -12.60 32.47
N HIS A 213 1.76 -12.06 32.97
CA HIS A 213 0.97 -12.63 34.08
C HIS A 213 -0.43 -13.12 33.65
N ARG A 214 -0.85 -12.83 32.42
CA ARG A 214 -2.13 -13.25 31.81
C ARG A 214 -3.37 -12.72 32.53
N GLN A 215 -3.27 -11.54 33.13
CA GLN A 215 -4.38 -10.87 33.81
C GLN A 215 -5.03 -9.77 32.98
N VAL A 216 -6.34 -9.57 33.15
CA VAL A 216 -7.08 -8.51 32.45
C VAL A 216 -6.82 -7.19 33.17
N LEU A 217 -6.42 -6.18 32.40
CA LEU A 217 -6.02 -4.88 32.89
C LEU A 217 -7.11 -3.83 32.68
N THR A 218 -7.18 -2.88 33.62
CA THR A 218 -8.08 -1.72 33.53
C THR A 218 -7.28 -0.45 33.36
N ILE A 219 -7.54 0.28 32.28
CA ILE A 219 -6.95 1.60 32.03
C ILE A 219 -7.82 2.65 32.71
N ARG A 220 -7.22 3.48 33.54
CA ARG A 220 -7.86 4.60 34.26
C ARG A 220 -7.06 5.87 34.10
N GLU A 221 -7.69 6.99 34.37
CA GLU A 221 -7.04 8.30 34.44
C GLU A 221 -7.17 8.80 35.87
N ASP A 222 -6.07 9.24 36.47
CA ASP A 222 -6.08 9.75 37.83
C ASP A 222 -6.52 11.23 37.91
N GLY A 223 -6.55 11.79 39.12
CA GLY A 223 -6.94 13.18 39.35
C GLY A 223 -6.00 14.23 38.74
N ALA A 224 -4.77 13.85 38.36
CA ALA A 224 -3.82 14.69 37.66
C ALA A 224 -3.95 14.59 36.13
N GLY A 225 -4.80 13.68 35.64
CA GLY A 225 -4.96 13.42 34.21
C GLY A 225 -3.94 12.44 33.64
N GLU A 226 -3.16 11.76 34.48
CA GLU A 226 -2.19 10.75 34.06
C GLU A 226 -2.87 9.39 33.88
N VAL A 227 -2.47 8.65 32.85
CA VAL A 227 -3.08 7.35 32.52
C VAL A 227 -2.39 6.24 33.30
N GLN A 228 -3.16 5.56 34.14
CA GLN A 228 -2.72 4.46 34.99
C GLN A 228 -3.31 3.14 34.49
N ILE A 229 -2.47 2.12 34.33
CA ILE A 229 -2.90 0.76 34.00
C ILE A 229 -2.93 -0.03 35.30
N VAL A 230 -4.14 -0.23 35.83
CA VAL A 230 -4.36 -0.91 37.11
C VAL A 230 -4.03 -2.40 36.95
N ASP A 231 -3.34 -2.95 37.95
CA ASP A 231 -2.88 -4.33 38.03
C ASP A 231 -1.85 -4.72 36.95
N LEU A 232 -1.19 -3.74 36.32
CA LEU A 232 -0.05 -4.04 35.44
C LEU A 232 1.19 -4.31 36.28
N GLU A 233 1.72 -5.52 36.18
CA GLU A 233 2.92 -5.92 36.91
C GLU A 233 4.19 -5.61 36.11
N GLU A 234 5.20 -5.08 36.81
CA GLU A 234 6.53 -4.84 36.28
C GLU A 234 7.48 -5.94 36.73
N VAL A 235 8.27 -6.47 35.79
CA VAL A 235 9.38 -7.39 36.06
C VAL A 235 10.68 -6.59 36.05
N GLN A 236 11.54 -6.79 37.04
CA GLN A 236 12.83 -6.11 37.15
C GLN A 236 13.97 -7.06 36.74
N PRO A 237 14.37 -7.11 35.46
CA PRO A 237 15.52 -7.89 35.02
C PRO A 237 16.82 -7.35 35.63
N GLN A 238 17.76 -8.23 35.94
CA GLN A 238 19.04 -7.88 36.56
C GLN A 238 20.18 -7.71 35.55
N ASN A 239 19.99 -8.18 34.31
CA ASN A 239 20.98 -8.11 33.24
C ASN A 239 20.32 -8.16 31.85
N THR A 240 21.13 -7.93 30.82
CA THR A 240 20.71 -7.96 29.40
C THR A 240 20.00 -9.26 29.02
N ASP A 241 20.52 -10.41 29.46
CA ASP A 241 19.97 -11.72 29.08
C ASP A 241 18.59 -11.95 29.69
N GLU A 242 18.39 -11.58 30.96
CA GLU A 242 17.08 -11.64 31.61
C GLU A 242 16.06 -10.72 30.94
N LEU A 243 16.48 -9.51 30.54
CA LEU A 243 15.60 -8.58 29.81
C LEU A 243 15.18 -9.16 28.46
N LEU A 244 16.12 -9.74 27.71
CA LEU A 244 15.81 -10.44 26.46
C LEU A 244 14.84 -11.59 26.68
N GLN A 245 15.05 -12.41 27.72
CA GLN A 245 14.16 -13.52 28.05
C GLN A 245 12.74 -13.06 28.40
N VAL A 246 12.59 -11.95 29.15
CA VAL A 246 11.27 -11.38 29.47
C VAL A 246 10.55 -10.90 28.21
N ILE A 247 11.27 -10.22 27.32
CA ILE A 247 10.73 -9.73 26.04
C ILE A 247 10.34 -10.91 25.13
N GLU A 248 11.20 -11.91 24.99
CA GLU A 248 10.92 -13.11 24.20
C GLU A 248 9.72 -13.88 24.75
N LYS A 249 9.63 -14.02 26.07
CA LYS A 249 8.46 -14.60 26.75
C LYS A 249 7.19 -13.86 26.38
N GLY A 250 7.15 -12.53 26.50
CA GLY A 250 5.96 -11.75 26.14
C GLY A 250 5.58 -11.86 24.67
N ASN A 251 6.57 -11.83 23.77
CA ASN A 251 6.36 -12.04 22.33
C ASN A 251 5.81 -13.45 22.00
N SER A 252 6.29 -14.49 22.70
CA SER A 252 5.77 -15.85 22.53
C SER A 252 4.33 -16.02 23.03
N LEU A 253 3.97 -15.35 24.13
CA LEU A 253 2.64 -15.41 24.73
C LEU A 253 1.59 -14.68 23.88
N ARG A 254 1.97 -13.60 23.20
CA ARG A 254 1.15 -12.99 22.14
C ARG A 254 0.92 -13.95 20.97
N THR A 255 1.97 -14.67 20.56
CA THR A 255 1.91 -15.57 19.39
C THR A 255 1.05 -16.81 19.65
N THR A 256 1.08 -17.41 20.84
CA THR A 256 0.37 -18.66 21.16
C THR A 256 -1.16 -18.56 21.20
N HIS A 257 -1.75 -17.36 21.20
CA HIS A 257 -3.19 -17.18 20.99
C HIS A 257 -3.61 -17.47 19.53
N ALA A 258 -2.63 -17.57 18.62
CA ALA A 258 -2.81 -18.02 17.25
C ALA A 258 -3.03 -19.55 17.19
N THR A 259 -4.24 -20.03 17.49
CA THR A 259 -4.69 -21.33 16.95
C THR A 259 -4.51 -21.30 15.43
N GLU A 260 -4.14 -22.39 14.75
CA GLU A 260 -3.72 -22.52 13.33
C GLU A 260 -4.55 -21.77 12.24
N VAL A 261 -5.70 -21.20 12.62
CA VAL A 261 -6.62 -20.42 11.79
C VAL A 261 -6.51 -18.89 12.04
N ASN A 262 -5.96 -18.44 13.17
CA ASN A 262 -5.98 -17.06 13.67
C ASN A 262 -4.57 -16.49 13.75
N ASP A 263 -4.14 -15.63 12.83
CA ASP A 263 -2.94 -14.82 13.07
C ASP A 263 -3.30 -13.71 14.09
N VAL A 264 -3.16 -14.00 15.38
CA VAL A 264 -3.52 -13.03 16.44
C VAL A 264 -2.53 -11.86 16.48
N SER A 265 -1.29 -12.06 16.03
CA SER A 265 -0.26 -11.02 16.02
C SER A 265 -0.65 -9.80 15.17
N SER A 266 -1.40 -10.01 14.08
CA SER A 266 -1.92 -8.93 13.23
C SER A 266 -3.13 -8.21 13.82
N ARG A 267 -3.68 -8.67 14.94
CA ARG A 267 -5.03 -8.28 15.40
C ARG A 267 -5.07 -7.70 16.82
N SER A 268 -3.97 -7.80 17.56
CA SER A 268 -3.75 -7.09 18.82
C SER A 268 -2.68 -6.02 18.67
N HIS A 269 -2.83 -4.92 19.42
CA HIS A 269 -1.75 -3.96 19.63
C HIS A 269 -0.91 -4.44 20.79
N CYS A 270 0.39 -4.56 20.60
CA CYS A 270 1.32 -5.06 21.61
C CYS A 270 2.18 -3.91 22.13
N ILE A 271 2.28 -3.76 23.46
CA ILE A 271 3.00 -2.66 24.10
C ILE A 271 3.99 -3.24 25.12
N CYS A 272 5.29 -3.09 24.84
CA CYS A 272 6.36 -3.34 25.80
C CYS A 272 6.83 -1.99 26.36
N GLN A 273 6.76 -1.82 27.68
CA GLN A 273 7.25 -0.63 28.36
C GLN A 273 8.50 -0.97 29.16
N ILE A 274 9.53 -0.13 29.00
CA ILE A 274 10.76 -0.16 29.78
C ILE A 274 10.83 1.14 30.57
N ASN A 275 10.68 1.03 31.88
CA ASN A 275 10.69 2.14 32.83
C ASN A 275 12.03 2.15 33.57
N LEU A 276 12.68 3.31 33.59
CA LEU A 276 13.86 3.59 34.40
C LEU A 276 13.39 4.21 35.71
N ARG A 277 13.74 3.60 36.85
CA ARG A 277 13.36 4.07 38.18
C ARG A 277 14.59 4.42 39.01
N GLU A 278 14.56 5.51 39.75
CA GLU A 278 15.65 5.87 40.67
C GLU A 278 15.75 4.85 41.82
N LYS A 279 16.95 4.28 42.04
CA LYS A 279 17.15 3.38 43.20
C LYS A 279 16.93 4.16 44.50
N GLY A 280 16.01 3.66 45.34
CA GLY A 280 15.69 4.23 46.64
C GLY A 280 14.37 5.00 46.67
N THR A 281 14.11 5.91 45.71
CA THR A 281 12.83 6.64 45.64
C THR A 281 11.76 5.88 44.85
N GLY A 282 12.16 4.99 43.94
CA GLY A 282 11.25 4.28 43.03
C GLY A 282 10.57 5.18 41.99
N ARG A 283 10.94 6.47 41.94
CA ARG A 283 10.39 7.46 41.03
C ARG A 283 10.79 7.12 39.60
N VAL A 284 9.84 7.21 38.67
CA VAL A 284 10.11 7.05 37.23
C VAL A 284 11.00 8.21 36.75
N HIS A 285 12.21 7.89 36.33
CA HIS A 285 13.18 8.79 35.70
C HIS A 285 12.91 8.95 34.21
N GLY A 286 12.66 7.84 33.51
CA GLY A 286 12.39 7.82 32.07
C GLY A 286 11.56 6.61 31.68
N LYS A 287 10.81 6.73 30.59
CA LYS A 287 9.90 5.68 30.10
C LYS A 287 10.09 5.50 28.60
N LEU A 288 10.28 4.25 28.16
CA LEU A 288 10.30 3.88 26.75
C LEU A 288 9.15 2.94 26.45
N SER A 289 8.32 3.28 25.47
CA SER A 289 7.20 2.45 25.02
C SER A 289 7.46 1.95 23.60
N LEU A 290 7.49 0.63 23.43
CA LEU A 290 7.73 -0.06 22.17
C LEU A 290 6.42 -0.73 21.74
N ILE A 291 5.85 -0.28 20.62
CA ILE A 291 4.47 -0.58 20.28
C ILE A 291 4.40 -1.21 18.88
N ASP A 292 3.94 -2.47 18.82
CA ASP A 292 3.64 -3.15 17.56
C ASP A 292 2.13 -3.09 17.33
N LEU A 293 1.69 -2.24 16.41
CA LEU A 293 0.27 -2.05 16.12
C LEU A 293 -0.30 -3.22 15.31
N ALA A 294 -1.60 -3.44 15.44
CA ALA A 294 -2.35 -4.32 14.56
C ALA A 294 -2.29 -3.86 13.09
N GLY A 295 -2.60 -4.77 12.16
CA GLY A 295 -2.67 -4.50 10.72
C GLY A 295 -3.68 -3.41 10.36
N SER A 296 -3.32 -2.56 9.39
CA SER A 296 -4.16 -1.46 8.91
C SER A 296 -5.02 -1.79 7.67
N GLU A 297 -5.08 -3.06 7.26
CA GLU A 297 -5.86 -3.51 6.11
C GLU A 297 -7.38 -3.32 6.26
N ARG A 298 -8.09 -3.27 5.13
CA ARG A 298 -9.53 -2.97 5.08
C ARG A 298 -10.38 -4.20 5.38
N GLY A 299 -11.57 -3.97 5.93
CA GLY A 299 -12.57 -5.03 6.15
C GLY A 299 -13.10 -5.67 4.86
N GLU A 300 -12.92 -5.07 3.69
CA GLU A 300 -13.37 -5.65 2.41
C GLU A 300 -12.60 -6.91 2.00
N ASP A 301 -11.38 -7.08 2.51
CA ASP A 301 -10.57 -8.29 2.33
C ASP A 301 -11.10 -9.49 3.16
N THR A 302 -12.16 -9.26 3.94
CA THR A 302 -12.68 -10.20 4.95
C THR A 302 -14.07 -10.78 4.64
N LYS A 303 -14.46 -10.87 3.36
CA LYS A 303 -15.80 -11.33 2.91
C LYS A 303 -16.24 -12.70 3.47
N ASN A 304 -15.31 -13.53 3.99
CA ASN A 304 -15.59 -14.84 4.60
C ASN A 304 -15.39 -14.90 6.12
N HIS A 305 -15.42 -13.77 6.84
CA HIS A 305 -15.17 -13.74 8.28
C HIS A 305 -16.42 -13.95 9.13
N ASN A 306 -16.27 -14.75 10.19
CA ASN A 306 -17.30 -14.95 11.21
C ASN A 306 -17.58 -13.64 11.97
N ARG A 307 -18.72 -13.58 12.69
CA ARG A 307 -19.15 -12.38 13.43
C ARG A 307 -18.05 -11.84 14.36
N GLN A 308 -17.35 -12.74 15.06
CA GLN A 308 -16.27 -12.39 15.99
C GLN A 308 -15.12 -11.66 15.26
N ARG A 309 -14.71 -12.15 14.09
CA ARG A 309 -13.66 -11.53 13.29
C ARG A 309 -14.04 -10.14 12.79
N ARG A 310 -15.30 -9.94 12.38
CA ARG A 310 -15.79 -8.62 11.98
C ARG A 310 -15.74 -7.60 13.13
N LEU A 311 -16.12 -8.01 14.35
CA LEU A 311 -16.05 -7.16 15.53
C LEU A 311 -14.60 -6.79 15.88
N GLU A 312 -13.67 -7.74 15.78
CA GLU A 312 -12.25 -7.51 16.00
C GLU A 312 -11.66 -6.55 14.96
N SER A 313 -11.96 -6.74 13.68
CA SER A 313 -11.53 -5.81 12.62
C SER A 313 -12.13 -4.42 12.79
N ALA A 314 -13.39 -4.31 13.24
CA ALA A 314 -14.01 -3.03 13.55
C ALA A 314 -13.28 -2.31 14.71
N GLU A 315 -12.88 -3.04 15.75
CA GLU A 315 -12.17 -2.46 16.89
C GLU A 315 -10.73 -2.03 16.53
N ILE A 316 -10.02 -2.82 15.71
CA ILE A 316 -8.71 -2.44 15.15
C ILE A 316 -8.84 -1.12 14.39
N ASN A 317 -9.77 -1.04 13.44
CA ASN A 317 -9.99 0.17 12.65
C ASN A 317 -10.43 1.36 13.52
N ARG A 318 -11.26 1.14 14.54
CA ARG A 318 -11.64 2.18 15.51
C ARG A 318 -10.42 2.74 16.23
N SER A 319 -9.52 1.88 16.71
CA SER A 319 -8.32 2.31 17.42
C SER A 319 -7.31 3.05 16.53
N LEU A 320 -7.10 2.60 15.29
CA LEU A 320 -6.22 3.27 14.33
C LEU A 320 -6.81 4.60 13.84
N LEU A 321 -8.14 4.67 13.65
CA LEU A 321 -8.83 5.92 13.32
C LEU A 321 -8.74 6.91 14.49
N ALA A 322 -8.95 6.46 15.73
CA ALA A 322 -8.79 7.29 16.91
C ALA A 322 -7.37 7.86 17.01
N LEU A 323 -6.35 7.05 16.70
CA LEU A 323 -4.97 7.49 16.68
C LEU A 323 -4.74 8.57 15.61
N LYS A 324 -5.30 8.38 14.41
CA LYS A 324 -5.30 9.38 13.33
C LYS A 324 -5.90 10.71 13.77
N GLU A 325 -7.06 10.66 14.42
CA GLU A 325 -7.76 11.85 14.90
C GLU A 325 -7.01 12.54 16.04
N CYS A 326 -6.28 11.78 16.88
CA CYS A 326 -5.39 12.35 17.88
C CYS A 326 -4.27 13.15 17.23
N PHE A 327 -3.60 12.61 16.19
CA PHE A 327 -2.59 13.34 15.43
C PHE A 327 -3.16 14.61 14.79
N ARG A 328 -4.32 14.51 14.14
CA ARG A 328 -5.00 15.66 13.51
C ARG A 328 -5.37 16.75 14.52
N ALA A 329 -5.81 16.37 15.72
CA ALA A 329 -6.20 17.31 16.77
C ALA A 329 -4.99 17.97 17.45
N LEU A 330 -3.90 17.23 17.69
CA LEU A 330 -2.62 17.76 18.19
C LEU A 330 -2.04 18.82 17.25
N ASP A 331 -2.27 18.61 15.96
CA ASP A 331 -1.77 19.41 14.86
C ASP A 331 -2.59 20.70 14.61
N SER A 332 -3.89 20.69 14.89
CA SER A 332 -4.78 21.86 14.67
C SER A 332 -4.52 23.05 15.63
N GLY A 333 -3.44 23.02 16.42
CA GLY A 333 -2.82 24.19 17.07
C GLY A 333 -3.62 24.94 18.14
N GLY A 334 -4.88 24.61 18.37
CA GLY A 334 -5.67 25.25 19.41
C GLY A 334 -5.27 24.77 20.79
N ARG A 335 -4.76 25.67 21.65
CA ARG A 335 -4.59 25.44 23.11
C ARG A 335 -5.88 24.94 23.82
N ASN A 336 -7.02 24.97 23.14
CA ASN A 336 -8.35 24.53 23.62
C ASN A 336 -9.01 23.45 22.74
N THR A 337 -8.31 22.85 21.77
CA THR A 337 -8.89 21.78 20.96
C THR A 337 -8.88 20.48 21.76
N HIS A 338 -10.06 19.95 22.09
CA HIS A 338 -10.17 18.66 22.77
C HIS A 338 -9.60 17.54 21.88
N ILE A 339 -8.50 16.93 22.32
CA ILE A 339 -7.90 15.78 21.65
C ILE A 339 -8.62 14.51 22.13
N PRO A 340 -9.18 13.69 21.23
CA PRO A 340 -10.05 12.58 21.59
C PRO A 340 -9.28 11.33 22.08
N PHE A 341 -8.36 11.48 23.05
CA PHE A 341 -7.58 10.35 23.59
C PHE A 341 -8.45 9.24 24.18
N ARG A 342 -9.67 9.56 24.64
CA ARG A 342 -10.63 8.58 25.16
C ARG A 342 -11.35 7.75 24.10
N ALA A 343 -11.19 8.05 22.81
CA ALA A 343 -11.90 7.36 21.72
C ALA A 343 -11.53 5.88 21.56
N SER A 344 -10.34 5.47 22.02
CA SER A 344 -9.92 4.07 22.08
C SER A 344 -8.98 3.82 23.28
N LYS A 345 -8.82 2.56 23.69
CA LYS A 345 -7.85 2.19 24.74
C LYS A 345 -6.40 2.48 24.32
N LEU A 346 -6.07 2.28 23.04
CA LEU A 346 -4.75 2.55 22.49
C LEU A 346 -4.38 4.03 22.65
N THR A 347 -5.30 4.93 22.27
CA THR A 347 -5.09 6.37 22.38
C THR A 347 -5.07 6.87 23.82
N GLN A 348 -5.74 6.17 24.75
CA GLN A 348 -5.60 6.45 26.18
C GLN A 348 -4.18 6.13 26.65
N VAL A 349 -3.67 4.92 26.35
CA VAL A 349 -2.29 4.53 26.73
C VAL A 349 -1.23 5.44 26.12
N LEU A 350 -1.47 5.92 24.90
CA LEU A 350 -0.56 6.80 24.17
C LEU A 350 -0.67 8.30 24.53
N LYS A 351 -1.60 8.68 25.41
CA LYS A 351 -1.83 10.09 25.76
C LYS A 351 -0.53 10.79 26.20
N ASP A 352 0.21 10.18 27.11
CA ASP A 352 1.45 10.74 27.66
C ASP A 352 2.52 10.92 26.58
N SER A 353 2.58 10.00 25.61
CA SER A 353 3.54 10.02 24.50
C SER A 353 3.39 11.24 23.59
N PHE A 354 2.24 11.91 23.63
CA PHE A 354 1.95 13.06 22.77
C PHE A 354 1.80 14.37 23.54
N VAL A 355 1.17 14.33 24.72
CA VAL A 355 0.87 15.52 25.51
C VAL A 355 2.09 15.97 26.33
N ASN A 356 2.94 15.05 26.78
CA ASN A 356 4.09 15.40 27.60
C ASN A 356 5.10 16.24 26.79
N ALA A 357 5.52 17.38 27.36
CA ALA A 357 6.48 18.29 26.73
C ALA A 357 7.86 17.63 26.55
N LYS A 358 8.21 16.68 27.43
CA LYS A 358 9.39 15.83 27.34
C LYS A 358 9.05 14.46 26.71
N ALA A 359 8.15 14.43 25.73
CA ALA A 359 7.94 13.24 24.91
C ALA A 359 8.65 13.33 23.57
N ARG A 360 9.25 12.21 23.14
CA ARG A 360 9.78 12.01 21.80
C ARG A 360 9.22 10.73 21.20
N THR A 361 8.80 10.79 19.95
CA THR A 361 8.07 9.69 19.32
C THR A 361 8.63 9.37 17.95
N VAL A 362 8.83 8.08 17.65
CA VAL A 362 9.20 7.59 16.33
C VAL A 362 8.07 6.69 15.79
N MET A 363 7.61 7.00 14.59
CA MET A 363 6.72 6.14 13.80
C MET A 363 7.52 5.40 12.75
N ILE A 364 7.41 4.07 12.69
CA ILE A 364 7.98 3.25 11.62
C ILE A 364 6.83 2.68 10.78
N ALA A 365 6.59 3.28 9.62
CA ALA A 365 5.67 2.79 8.60
C ALA A 365 6.31 1.63 7.82
N ALA A 366 5.95 0.39 8.18
CA ALA A 366 6.38 -0.81 7.48
C ALA A 366 5.49 -1.07 6.26
N VAL A 367 6.11 -1.22 5.08
CA VAL A 367 5.40 -1.37 3.80
C VAL A 367 5.76 -2.65 3.06
N SER A 368 4.77 -3.21 2.35
CA SER A 368 4.96 -4.34 1.43
C SER A 368 5.50 -3.83 0.09
N PRO A 369 6.51 -4.47 -0.52
CA PRO A 369 7.07 -4.03 -1.80
C PRO A 369 6.18 -4.37 -3.00
N CYS A 370 5.21 -5.27 -2.82
CA CYS A 370 4.55 -5.94 -3.95
C CYS A 370 3.49 -5.08 -4.65
N ALA A 371 3.37 -5.21 -5.97
CA ALA A 371 2.37 -4.52 -6.79
C ALA A 371 0.93 -4.83 -6.33
N SER A 372 0.65 -6.08 -5.93
CA SER A 372 -0.66 -6.45 -5.38
C SER A 372 -1.01 -5.73 -4.07
N SER A 373 -0.01 -5.18 -3.38
CA SER A 373 -0.16 -4.46 -2.10
C SER A 373 -0.05 -2.94 -2.26
N SER A 374 0.08 -2.41 -3.47
CA SER A 374 0.30 -0.98 -3.72
C SER A 374 -0.76 -0.09 -3.06
N ASP A 375 -2.03 -0.48 -3.08
CA ASP A 375 -3.12 0.27 -2.41
C ASP A 375 -2.94 0.35 -0.88
N HIS A 376 -2.58 -0.77 -0.25
CA HIS A 376 -2.32 -0.81 1.19
C HIS A 376 -1.06 -0.01 1.55
N THR A 377 -0.03 -0.07 0.71
CA THR A 377 1.19 0.73 0.86
C THR A 377 0.88 2.23 0.70
N LEU A 378 0.11 2.65 -0.31
CA LEU A 378 -0.35 4.03 -0.49
C LEU A 378 -1.12 4.53 0.72
N ASN A 379 -2.05 3.73 1.25
CA ASN A 379 -2.80 4.10 2.45
C ASN A 379 -1.88 4.27 3.67
N THR A 380 -0.88 3.39 3.82
CA THR A 380 0.11 3.46 4.90
C THR A 380 0.98 4.72 4.80
N LEU A 381 1.47 5.03 3.60
CA LEU A 381 2.31 6.21 3.35
C LEU A 381 1.52 7.51 3.49
N ARG A 382 0.30 7.59 2.95
CA ARG A 382 -0.60 8.75 3.14
C ARG A 382 -0.95 8.98 4.61
N TYR A 383 -1.06 7.91 5.40
CA TYR A 383 -1.23 8.05 6.84
C TYR A 383 0.01 8.66 7.48
N ALA A 384 1.19 8.11 7.19
CA ALA A 384 2.46 8.58 7.76
C ALA A 384 2.78 10.04 7.37
N ASP A 385 2.53 10.39 6.11
CA ASP A 385 2.78 11.71 5.54
C ASP A 385 1.95 12.80 6.25
N ARG A 386 0.67 12.53 6.51
CA ARG A 386 -0.21 13.40 7.32
C ARG A 386 0.26 13.59 8.76
N VAL A 387 1.04 12.65 9.32
CA VAL A 387 1.64 12.82 10.65
C VAL A 387 2.88 13.73 10.57
N LYS A 388 3.58 13.73 9.43
CA LYS A 388 4.81 14.50 9.21
C LYS A 388 4.56 15.99 8.91
N GLU A 389 3.54 16.34 8.13
CA GLU A 389 3.35 17.66 7.51
C GLU A 389 3.43 18.89 8.45
N LYS A 390 3.49 18.75 9.77
CA LYS A 390 3.37 19.89 10.70
C LYS A 390 4.40 19.87 11.83
N HIS A 391 5.69 19.81 11.46
CA HIS A 391 6.74 20.31 12.34
C HIS A 391 6.46 21.79 12.63
N VAL A 392 6.01 22.09 13.85
CA VAL A 392 5.88 23.46 14.35
C VAL A 392 7.27 24.10 14.36
N SER A 393 7.57 24.93 13.37
CA SER A 393 8.63 25.93 13.47
C SER A 393 8.07 27.15 14.20
N ALA A 394 8.68 27.50 15.33
CA ALA A 394 8.34 28.66 16.14
C ALA A 394 8.77 30.01 15.52
N ASP A 395 9.32 30.03 14.30
CA ASP A 395 9.81 31.24 13.65
C ASP A 395 9.38 31.28 12.17
N ALA A 396 8.25 31.93 11.88
CA ALA A 396 7.91 32.40 10.53
C ALA A 396 6.82 33.49 10.57
N PHE A 397 7.07 34.59 11.28
CA PHE A 397 6.53 35.88 10.85
C PHE A 397 7.45 36.43 9.77
N ASN A 398 7.23 36.04 8.52
CA ASN A 398 7.38 36.97 7.40
C ASN A 398 6.64 36.46 6.18
N GLU A 399 6.05 37.41 5.46
CA GLU A 399 5.08 37.25 4.38
C GLU A 399 5.58 36.42 3.19
N GLY A 400 4.62 35.78 2.50
CA GLY A 400 4.79 35.33 1.12
C GLY A 400 3.98 34.07 0.80
N ASN A 401 2.78 34.25 0.25
CA ASN A 401 2.07 33.17 -0.46
C ASN A 401 3.00 32.53 -1.50
N ALA A 402 3.19 31.22 -1.41
CA ALA A 402 3.69 30.41 -2.52
C ALA A 402 2.85 29.14 -2.62
N GLU A 403 2.27 28.96 -3.80
CA GLU A 403 1.49 27.82 -4.22
C GLU A 403 2.31 26.53 -4.13
N SER A 404 1.61 25.42 -3.94
CA SER A 404 2.14 24.07 -3.95
C SER A 404 2.82 23.74 -5.28
N ASP A 405 4.15 23.66 -5.29
CA ASP A 405 4.92 23.07 -6.39
C ASP A 405 4.69 21.55 -6.40
N ALA A 406 3.68 21.11 -7.14
CA ALA A 406 3.67 19.78 -7.73
C ALA A 406 4.82 19.73 -8.74
N VAL A 407 5.78 18.85 -8.53
CA VAL A 407 6.82 18.59 -9.54
C VAL A 407 6.16 17.82 -10.67
N ASP A 408 5.79 18.55 -11.70
CA ASP A 408 5.32 18.03 -12.98
C ASP A 408 6.45 17.20 -13.60
N VAL A 409 6.17 15.95 -13.94
CA VAL A 409 7.08 15.06 -14.67
C VAL A 409 6.53 14.90 -16.08
N ASP A 410 6.33 16.03 -16.76
CA ASP A 410 6.11 16.09 -18.20
C ASP A 410 7.33 16.75 -18.86
N ASP A 411 8.37 15.95 -19.11
CA ASP A 411 9.34 16.25 -20.17
C ASP A 411 10.06 14.97 -20.61
N VAL A 412 9.36 14.16 -21.40
CA VAL A 412 10.00 13.22 -22.34
C VAL A 412 9.34 13.40 -23.70
N GLN A 413 9.90 14.32 -24.49
CA GLN A 413 9.57 14.48 -25.89
C GLN A 413 9.97 13.20 -26.65
N PHE A 414 8.99 12.52 -27.24
CA PHE A 414 9.25 11.56 -28.31
C PHE A 414 9.33 12.35 -29.63
N GLU A 415 10.51 12.36 -30.26
CA GLU A 415 10.69 12.96 -31.58
C GLU A 415 9.88 12.18 -32.64
N GLU A 416 8.78 12.78 -33.10
CA GLU A 416 8.12 12.39 -34.34
C GLU A 416 8.82 13.05 -35.54
N GLY A 417 9.47 12.23 -36.37
CA GLY A 417 10.08 12.66 -37.62
C GLY A 417 9.03 13.09 -38.66
N LYS A 418 8.97 14.40 -38.95
CA LYS A 418 8.27 14.98 -40.10
C LYS A 418 8.91 14.54 -41.43
N ARG A 419 8.07 14.12 -42.38
CA ARG A 419 8.27 14.38 -43.82
C ARG A 419 6.94 14.81 -44.47
N SER A 420 6.96 16.05 -44.99
CA SER A 420 6.11 16.61 -46.05
C SER A 420 6.12 15.67 -47.28
N GLY A 421 5.04 15.43 -48.03
CA GLY A 421 3.99 16.32 -48.53
C GLY A 421 4.20 16.46 -50.04
N ASP A 422 3.30 15.90 -50.86
CA ASP A 422 2.98 16.37 -52.22
C ASP A 422 1.77 15.60 -52.79
N ASP A 423 0.80 16.39 -53.29
CA ASP A 423 -0.49 16.03 -53.88
C ASP A 423 -0.36 15.48 -55.31
N ILE A 424 -1.14 14.45 -55.69
CA ILE A 424 -1.64 14.26 -57.08
C ILE A 424 -3.02 13.56 -57.08
N HIS A 425 -3.94 14.17 -57.85
CA HIS A 425 -5.32 13.77 -58.18
C HIS A 425 -5.48 12.52 -59.09
N GLU A 426 -6.71 11.97 -59.06
CA GLU A 426 -7.51 11.28 -60.11
C GLU A 426 -7.36 9.77 -60.43
N ASN A 427 -8.49 9.08 -60.13
CA ASN A 427 -9.31 8.18 -60.97
C ASN A 427 -8.87 6.75 -61.36
N ASP A 428 -9.62 5.80 -60.77
CA ASP A 428 -10.48 4.78 -61.42
C ASP A 428 -9.98 3.38 -61.89
N TYR A 429 -10.58 2.37 -61.20
CA TYR A 429 -10.95 0.96 -61.54
C TYR A 429 -9.87 -0.15 -61.71
N PRO A 430 -10.21 -1.44 -61.48
CA PRO A 430 -10.78 -2.06 -60.26
C PRO A 430 -10.01 -3.34 -59.84
N GLU A 431 -9.61 -3.41 -58.57
CA GLU A 431 -8.99 -4.59 -57.91
C GLU A 431 -9.93 -5.13 -56.81
N GLU A 432 -11.23 -5.22 -57.14
CA GLU A 432 -12.33 -5.18 -56.15
C GLU A 432 -12.59 -6.49 -55.38
N ALA A 433 -11.98 -7.62 -55.73
CA ALA A 433 -12.39 -8.92 -55.16
C ALA A 433 -11.53 -9.43 -53.97
N ARG A 434 -10.33 -8.88 -53.72
CA ARG A 434 -9.43 -9.39 -52.64
C ARG A 434 -8.99 -8.35 -51.62
N GLN A 435 -8.86 -7.07 -51.99
CA GLN A 435 -8.68 -5.99 -51.02
C GLN A 435 -9.94 -5.70 -50.21
N GLY A 436 -11.12 -5.86 -50.82
CA GLY A 436 -12.40 -5.66 -50.14
C GLY A 436 -12.59 -6.58 -48.93
N VAL A 437 -12.15 -7.85 -49.00
CA VAL A 437 -12.38 -8.84 -47.93
C VAL A 437 -11.49 -8.60 -46.70
N VAL A 438 -10.22 -8.22 -46.88
CA VAL A 438 -9.31 -7.93 -45.75
C VAL A 438 -9.63 -6.57 -45.13
N GLN A 439 -9.98 -5.57 -45.95
CA GLN A 439 -10.38 -4.26 -45.46
C GLN A 439 -11.70 -4.33 -44.69
N THR A 440 -12.68 -5.10 -45.18
CA THR A 440 -13.94 -5.36 -44.47
C THR A 440 -13.72 -6.11 -43.15
N LEU A 441 -12.81 -7.10 -43.08
CA LEU A 441 -12.50 -7.77 -41.82
C LEU A 441 -11.87 -6.85 -40.77
N TYR A 442 -10.98 -5.92 -41.18
CA TYR A 442 -10.42 -4.93 -40.26
C TYR A 442 -11.48 -3.92 -39.79
N GLU A 443 -12.33 -3.45 -40.69
CA GLU A 443 -13.45 -2.55 -40.37
C GLU A 443 -14.49 -3.25 -39.47
N GLU A 444 -14.77 -4.53 -39.71
CA GLU A 444 -15.64 -5.35 -38.88
C GLU A 444 -15.03 -5.60 -37.49
N GLN A 445 -13.71 -5.83 -37.42
CA GLN A 445 -12.99 -5.95 -36.15
C GLN A 445 -13.04 -4.66 -35.34
N GLU A 446 -12.75 -3.52 -35.97
CA GLU A 446 -12.79 -2.20 -35.33
C GLU A 446 -14.21 -1.85 -34.88
N THR A 447 -15.21 -2.14 -35.72
CA THR A 447 -16.63 -1.96 -35.39
C THR A 447 -17.03 -2.85 -34.20
N LEU A 448 -16.60 -4.12 -34.16
CA LEU A 448 -16.88 -5.03 -33.04
C LEU A 448 -16.22 -4.54 -31.74
N LEU A 449 -14.96 -4.07 -31.80
CA LEU A 449 -14.25 -3.53 -30.64
C LEU A 449 -14.89 -2.25 -30.13
N ASN A 450 -15.25 -1.32 -31.00
CA ASN A 450 -15.95 -0.08 -30.63
C ASN A 450 -17.32 -0.39 -30.04
N THR A 451 -18.09 -1.29 -30.65
CA THR A 451 -19.40 -1.71 -30.11
C THR A 451 -19.25 -2.35 -28.73
N HIS A 452 -18.21 -3.17 -28.51
CA HIS A 452 -17.94 -3.76 -27.20
C HIS A 452 -17.51 -2.73 -26.16
N MET A 453 -16.70 -1.74 -26.55
CA MET A 453 -16.29 -0.65 -25.66
C MET A 453 -17.48 0.21 -25.24
N THR A 454 -18.34 0.60 -26.18
CA THR A 454 -19.60 1.31 -25.89
C THR A 454 -20.50 0.48 -24.97
N ALA A 455 -20.62 -0.83 -25.22
CA ALA A 455 -21.39 -1.72 -24.35
C ALA A 455 -20.83 -1.82 -22.92
N ILE A 456 -19.51 -1.75 -22.73
CA ILE A 456 -18.90 -1.73 -21.39
C ILE A 456 -19.26 -0.42 -20.67
N GLN A 457 -19.19 0.71 -21.37
CA GLN A 457 -19.52 2.01 -20.82
C GLN A 457 -21.00 2.11 -20.42
N GLU A 458 -21.91 1.72 -21.32
CA GLU A 458 -23.35 1.67 -21.06
C GLU A 458 -23.67 0.71 -19.89
N ASN A 459 -23.02 -0.46 -19.82
CA ASN A 459 -23.22 -1.37 -18.71
C ASN A 459 -22.74 -0.81 -17.37
N ALA A 460 -21.67 0.00 -17.35
CA ALA A 460 -21.18 0.64 -16.13
C ALA A 460 -22.16 1.71 -15.63
N GLU A 461 -22.78 2.47 -16.53
CA GLU A 461 -23.83 3.44 -16.23
C GLU A 461 -25.08 2.73 -15.66
N LEU A 462 -25.55 1.68 -16.35
CA LEU A 462 -26.69 0.88 -15.88
C LEU A 462 -26.42 0.19 -14.54
N LEU A 463 -25.19 -0.27 -14.27
CA LEU A 463 -24.80 -0.86 -12.99
C LEU A 463 -24.84 0.17 -11.85
N THR A 464 -24.44 1.41 -12.15
CA THR A 464 -24.50 2.51 -11.19
C THR A 464 -25.96 2.87 -10.88
N GLU A 465 -26.82 2.87 -11.89
CA GLU A 465 -28.27 3.08 -11.74
C GLU A 465 -28.93 1.94 -10.93
N GLU A 466 -28.61 0.68 -11.22
CA GLU A 466 -29.08 -0.48 -10.43
C GLU A 466 -28.67 -0.37 -8.96
N GLY A 467 -27.43 0.07 -8.70
CA GLY A 467 -26.92 0.29 -7.34
C GLY A 467 -27.69 1.38 -6.59
N ALA A 468 -28.01 2.49 -7.26
CA ALA A 468 -28.80 3.58 -6.69
C ALA A 468 -30.24 3.14 -6.38
N MET A 469 -30.90 2.46 -7.33
CA MET A 469 -32.25 1.94 -7.15
C MET A 469 -32.35 0.92 -6.00
N LEU A 470 -31.34 0.06 -5.84
CA LEU A 470 -31.27 -0.88 -4.71
C LEU A 470 -31.11 -0.18 -3.38
N ALA A 471 -30.29 0.88 -3.32
CA ALA A 471 -30.13 1.68 -2.12
C ALA A 471 -31.43 2.41 -1.74
N ASP A 472 -32.16 2.95 -2.73
CA ASP A 472 -33.41 3.67 -2.50
C ASP A 472 -34.51 2.76 -1.93
N ILE A 473 -34.67 1.55 -2.47
CA ILE A 473 -35.63 0.56 -1.92
C ILE A 473 -35.22 0.03 -0.55
N GLN A 474 -33.92 -0.17 -0.31
CA GLN A 474 -33.45 -0.67 0.98
C GLN A 474 -33.64 0.37 2.11
N ASN A 475 -33.68 1.66 1.77
CA ASN A 475 -33.88 2.75 2.71
C ASN A 475 -35.36 3.15 2.90
N ASP A 476 -36.27 2.67 2.06
CA ASP A 476 -37.71 2.94 2.19
C ASP A 476 -38.37 2.01 3.23
N ALA A 477 -38.45 2.47 4.48
CA ALA A 477 -39.03 1.73 5.60
C ALA A 477 -40.56 1.60 5.55
N SER A 478 -41.24 2.26 4.59
CA SER A 478 -42.70 2.39 4.55
C SER A 478 -43.41 1.31 3.73
N GLY A 479 -42.69 0.59 2.86
CA GLY A 479 -43.26 -0.50 2.06
C GLY A 479 -44.33 -0.04 1.07
N ASP A 480 -44.17 1.15 0.49
CA ASP A 480 -45.15 1.70 -0.44
C ASP A 480 -45.16 0.89 -1.76
N ALA A 481 -46.35 0.39 -2.13
CA ALA A 481 -46.52 -0.48 -3.29
C ALA A 481 -46.18 0.26 -4.60
N ALA A 482 -46.37 1.59 -4.64
CA ALA A 482 -46.06 2.42 -5.79
C ALA A 482 -44.55 2.48 -6.10
N ASN A 483 -43.69 2.56 -5.07
CA ASN A 483 -42.23 2.58 -5.23
C ASN A 483 -41.69 1.22 -5.68
N THR A 484 -42.30 0.13 -5.21
CA THR A 484 -41.94 -1.23 -5.61
C THR A 484 -42.29 -1.48 -7.08
N GLU A 485 -43.45 -1.01 -7.53
CA GLU A 485 -43.91 -1.18 -8.92
C GLU A 485 -43.07 -0.35 -9.90
N GLN A 486 -42.67 0.88 -9.52
CA GLN A 486 -41.74 1.69 -10.30
C GLN A 486 -40.36 1.03 -10.44
N TYR A 487 -39.85 0.43 -9.37
CA TYR A 487 -38.59 -0.31 -9.42
C TYR A 487 -38.65 -1.53 -10.33
N ILE A 488 -39.72 -2.33 -10.24
CA ILE A 488 -39.90 -3.50 -11.10
C ILE A 488 -39.94 -3.07 -12.56
N SER A 489 -40.74 -2.05 -12.90
CA SER A 489 -40.83 -1.53 -14.26
C SER A 489 -39.48 -1.04 -14.78
N ARG A 490 -38.71 -0.31 -13.96
CA ARG A 490 -37.41 0.19 -14.37
C ARG A 490 -36.36 -0.91 -14.51
N LEU A 491 -36.37 -1.90 -13.60
CA LEU A 491 -35.49 -3.06 -13.69
C LEU A 491 -35.77 -3.89 -14.94
N GLU A 492 -37.04 -4.07 -15.33
CA GLU A 492 -37.40 -4.73 -16.58
C GLU A 492 -36.83 -4.01 -17.80
N GLU A 493 -36.88 -2.68 -17.84
CA GLU A 493 -36.28 -1.88 -18.91
C GLU A 493 -34.76 -2.05 -18.98
N ILE A 494 -34.06 -2.00 -17.85
CA ILE A 494 -32.60 -2.18 -17.79
C ILE A 494 -32.21 -3.59 -18.25
N LEU A 495 -32.94 -4.61 -17.80
CA LEU A 495 -32.69 -5.99 -18.21
C LEU A 495 -32.94 -6.20 -19.71
N ALA A 496 -33.97 -5.56 -20.27
CA ALA A 496 -34.24 -5.58 -21.70
C ALA A 496 -33.11 -4.91 -22.51
N GLN A 497 -32.61 -3.76 -22.04
CA GLN A 497 -31.48 -3.06 -22.66
C GLN A 497 -30.21 -3.91 -22.64
N LYS A 498 -29.84 -4.48 -21.48
CA LYS A 498 -28.69 -5.38 -21.36
C LYS A 498 -28.80 -6.60 -22.26
N ALA A 499 -30.00 -7.21 -22.33
CA ALA A 499 -30.25 -8.35 -23.21
C ALA A 499 -30.07 -7.98 -24.69
N GLN A 500 -30.53 -6.80 -25.09
CA GLN A 500 -30.35 -6.28 -26.45
C GLN A 500 -28.88 -6.02 -26.80
N THR A 501 -28.12 -5.42 -25.88
CA THR A 501 -26.68 -5.17 -26.05
C THR A 501 -25.90 -6.49 -26.17
N ILE A 502 -26.19 -7.45 -25.28
CA ILE A 502 -25.57 -8.79 -25.33
C ILE A 502 -25.93 -9.51 -26.64
N SER A 503 -27.20 -9.46 -27.06
CA SER A 503 -27.66 -10.06 -28.32
C SER A 503 -26.94 -9.46 -29.54
N THR A 504 -26.77 -8.13 -29.56
CA THR A 504 -26.07 -7.41 -30.63
C THR A 504 -24.60 -7.82 -30.71
N LEU A 505 -23.89 -7.85 -29.58
CA LEU A 505 -22.50 -8.30 -29.51
C LEU A 505 -22.34 -9.76 -29.92
N ARG A 506 -23.22 -10.65 -29.45
CA ARG A 506 -23.17 -12.08 -29.81
C ARG A 506 -23.36 -12.28 -31.30
N ARG A 507 -24.26 -11.52 -31.93
CA ARG A 507 -24.49 -11.55 -33.37
C ARG A 507 -23.27 -11.06 -34.15
N GLN A 508 -22.71 -9.90 -33.79
CA GLN A 508 -21.50 -9.39 -34.45
C GLN A 508 -20.30 -10.33 -34.28
N LEU A 509 -20.14 -10.92 -33.09
CA LEU A 509 -19.06 -11.86 -32.81
C LEU A 509 -19.22 -13.19 -33.57
N ALA A 510 -20.46 -13.65 -33.78
CA ALA A 510 -20.74 -14.81 -34.61
C ALA A 510 -20.46 -14.54 -36.09
N THR A 511 -20.89 -13.38 -36.62
CA THR A 511 -20.58 -12.96 -38.00
C THR A 511 -19.08 -12.86 -38.23
N PHE A 512 -18.36 -12.19 -37.31
CA PHE A 512 -16.91 -12.03 -37.41
C PHE A 512 -16.17 -13.37 -37.35
N ARG A 513 -16.60 -14.30 -36.49
CA ARG A 513 -16.04 -15.67 -36.46
C ARG A 513 -16.27 -16.43 -37.76
N GLN A 514 -17.47 -16.34 -38.33
CA GLN A 514 -17.79 -17.01 -39.59
C GLN A 514 -16.94 -16.49 -40.75
N HIS A 515 -16.67 -15.17 -40.79
CA HIS A 515 -15.80 -14.57 -41.79
C HIS A 515 -14.32 -14.97 -41.59
N LEU A 516 -13.84 -15.05 -40.34
CA LEU A 516 -12.51 -15.57 -40.00
C LEU A 516 -12.31 -17.03 -40.44
N GLU A 517 -13.28 -17.91 -40.16
CA GLU A 517 -13.22 -19.32 -40.54
C GLU A 517 -13.27 -19.51 -42.08
N GLY A 518 -14.03 -18.65 -42.78
CA GLY A 518 -14.06 -18.62 -44.25
C GLY A 518 -12.72 -18.20 -44.87
N GLU A 519 -12.00 -17.26 -44.24
CA GLU A 519 -10.66 -16.85 -44.66
C GLU A 519 -9.64 -17.97 -44.46
N GLU A 520 -9.65 -18.64 -43.30
CA GLU A 520 -8.74 -19.77 -43.01
C GLU A 520 -8.91 -20.93 -44.03
N GLN A 521 -10.14 -21.21 -44.46
CA GLN A 521 -10.42 -22.22 -45.49
C GLN A 521 -10.00 -21.78 -46.90
N ALA A 522 -10.13 -20.50 -47.22
CA ALA A 522 -9.68 -19.94 -48.50
C ALA A 522 -8.15 -19.95 -48.63
N VAL A 523 -7.42 -19.82 -47.52
CA VAL A 523 -5.95 -19.90 -47.46
C VAL A 523 -5.42 -21.34 -47.56
N GLN A 524 -6.19 -22.35 -47.12
CA GLN A 524 -5.75 -23.76 -47.13
C GLN A 524 -6.00 -24.52 -48.45
N THR A 525 -6.70 -23.94 -49.43
CA THR A 525 -7.00 -24.64 -50.70
C THR A 525 -5.92 -24.33 -51.76
N PRO A 526 -5.04 -25.28 -52.15
CA PRO A 526 -4.06 -25.00 -53.20
C PRO A 526 -4.77 -24.89 -54.56
N SER A 527 -4.57 -23.76 -55.24
CA SER A 527 -5.01 -23.51 -56.61
C SER A 527 -4.62 -24.67 -57.53
N ARG A 528 -5.59 -25.52 -57.88
CA ARG A 528 -5.44 -26.57 -58.89
C ARG A 528 -5.20 -25.87 -60.24
N LYS A 529 -3.94 -25.76 -60.67
CA LYS A 529 -3.59 -25.35 -62.04
C LYS A 529 -4.27 -26.33 -63.00
N VAL A 530 -5.27 -25.84 -63.72
CA VAL A 530 -5.85 -26.51 -64.87
C VAL A 530 -4.76 -26.58 -65.95
N VAL A 531 -4.12 -27.73 -66.08
CA VAL A 531 -3.36 -28.08 -67.27
C VAL A 531 -4.38 -28.32 -68.38
N ARG A 532 -4.61 -27.33 -69.24
CA ARG A 532 -5.20 -27.58 -70.56
C ARG A 532 -4.07 -28.00 -71.49
N GLY A 533 -3.98 -29.30 -71.73
CA GLY A 533 -3.21 -29.86 -72.84
C GLY A 533 -3.99 -29.79 -74.15
N GLY A 534 -3.24 -29.49 -75.22
CA GLY A 534 -3.40 -29.96 -76.60
C GLY A 534 -4.77 -29.83 -77.30
N HIS A 535 -4.83 -29.00 -78.33
CA HIS A 535 -4.56 -29.48 -79.70
C HIS A 535 -4.13 -28.33 -80.62
#